data_AF-A0A535Z711-F1
#
_entry.id   AF-A0A535Z711-F1
#
_cell.length_a   1.000
_cell.length_b   1.000
_cell.length_c   1.000
_cell.angle_alpha   90.00
_cell.angle_beta   90.00
_cell.angle_gamma   90.00
#
_symmetry.space_group_name_H-M   'P 1'
#
loop_
_entity.id
_entity.type
_entity.pdbx_description
1 polymer ?
#
loop_
_entity_poly.entity_id
_entity_poly.type
_entity_poly.pdbx_seq_one_letter_code
_entity_poly.pdbx_strand_id
1 'polypeptide(L)'
;MEKSERGIRRRAFQLREKGFTYALIEKHLGIPYAEAKQLGHEYDAQHGKPTKIVRTLAADSSGSGPTRIPVRELRNDSAGILRQVEAGRSFLITVAGREIAALGPLASRSTFVPRSVVEGIIGEAALDDRFGDDVEAALGDRVDEL
;
A
#
# COMPACT_ATOMS: atom_id res chain seq x y z
N MET A 1 -21.07 30.47 -1.18
CA MET A 1 -20.28 29.89 -0.07
C MET A 1 -20.99 28.71 0.59
N GLU A 2 -22.30 28.78 0.84
CA GLU A 2 -23.11 27.76 1.56
C GLU A 2 -23.02 26.30 1.05
N LYS A 3 -22.83 26.07 -0.26
CA LYS A 3 -22.68 24.72 -0.82
C LYS A 3 -21.36 24.04 -0.41
N SER A 4 -20.31 24.82 -0.15
CA SER A 4 -19.00 24.30 0.25
C SER A 4 -19.02 23.80 1.70
N GLU A 5 -19.64 24.57 2.59
CA GLU A 5 -19.81 24.24 4.02
C GLU A 5 -20.65 22.97 4.24
N ARG A 6 -21.77 22.82 3.51
CA ARG A 6 -22.56 21.57 3.56
C ARG A 6 -21.75 20.36 3.08
N GLY A 7 -20.87 20.55 2.10
CA GLY A 7 -19.96 19.52 1.61
C GLY A 7 -18.90 19.11 2.63
N ILE A 8 -18.29 20.09 3.31
CA ILE A 8 -17.30 19.88 4.37
C ILE A 8 -17.93 19.11 5.53
N ARG A 9 -19.09 19.56 6.02
CA ARG A 9 -19.83 18.88 7.09
C ARG A 9 -20.12 17.42 6.76
N ARG A 10 -20.68 17.15 5.58
CA ARG A 10 -21.00 15.78 5.15
C ARG A 10 -19.76 14.89 5.15
N ARG A 11 -18.63 15.40 4.65
CA ARG A 11 -17.36 14.66 4.62
C ARG A 11 -16.78 14.46 6.02
N ALA A 12 -16.87 15.44 6.90
CA ALA A 12 -16.42 15.32 8.29
C ALA A 12 -17.20 14.22 9.03
N PHE A 13 -18.53 14.14 8.82
CA PHE A 13 -19.37 13.10 9.40
C PHE A 13 -18.99 11.71 8.88
N GLN A 14 -18.77 11.57 7.57
CA GLN A 14 -18.31 10.31 6.98
C GLN A 14 -16.94 9.86 7.51
N LEU A 15 -16.01 10.80 7.73
CA LEU A 15 -14.72 10.49 8.33
C LEU A 15 -14.88 10.09 9.80
N ARG A 16 -15.76 10.78 10.54
CA ARG A 16 -16.01 10.47 11.94
C ARG A 16 -16.64 9.10 12.12
N GLU A 17 -17.62 8.75 11.30
CA GLU A 17 -18.22 7.41 11.23
C GLU A 17 -17.17 6.31 11.02
N LYS A 18 -16.17 6.57 10.17
CA LYS A 18 -15.01 5.69 9.95
C LYS A 18 -14.00 5.67 11.10
N GLY A 19 -14.24 6.41 12.17
CA GLY A 19 -13.41 6.42 13.36
C GLY A 19 -12.29 7.46 13.37
N PHE A 20 -12.23 8.37 12.40
CA PHE A 20 -11.16 9.36 12.34
C PHE A 20 -11.22 10.29 13.56
N THR A 21 -10.05 10.61 14.11
CA THR A 21 -9.97 11.64 15.17
C THR A 21 -10.16 13.03 14.56
N TYR A 22 -10.51 14.00 15.40
CA TYR A 22 -10.69 15.39 14.97
C TYR A 22 -9.43 15.96 14.29
N ALA A 23 -8.24 15.58 14.78
CA ALA A 23 -6.96 15.97 14.18
C ALA A 23 -6.74 15.34 12.80
N LEU A 24 -7.28 14.14 12.53
CA LEU A 24 -7.22 13.56 11.18
C LEU A 24 -8.27 14.16 10.25
N ILE A 25 -9.45 14.52 10.75
CA ILE A 25 -10.50 15.21 9.99
C ILE A 25 -9.99 16.60 9.56
N GLU A 26 -9.37 17.33 10.48
CA GLU A 26 -8.67 18.60 10.22
C GLU A 26 -7.72 18.47 9.02
N LYS A 27 -6.76 17.54 9.12
CA LYS A 27 -5.76 17.29 8.08
C LYS A 27 -6.35 16.84 6.74
N HIS A 28 -7.41 16.01 6.76
CA HIS A 28 -8.00 15.47 5.53
C HIS A 28 -8.90 16.47 4.80
N LEU A 29 -9.51 17.42 5.52
CA LEU A 29 -10.41 18.42 4.94
C LEU A 29 -9.76 19.80 4.78
N GLY A 30 -8.57 20.02 5.33
CA GLY A 30 -7.89 21.32 5.28
C GLY A 30 -8.63 22.40 6.06
N ILE A 31 -9.37 22.02 7.10
CA ILE A 31 -10.15 22.94 7.95
C ILE A 31 -9.43 23.16 9.28
N PRO A 32 -9.70 24.26 10.02
CA PRO A 32 -9.14 24.46 11.35
C PRO A 32 -9.58 23.39 12.36
N TYR A 33 -8.71 23.04 13.31
CA TYR A 33 -9.02 22.06 14.37
C TYR A 33 -10.32 22.35 15.12
N ALA A 34 -10.60 23.63 15.41
CA ALA A 34 -11.82 24.04 16.11
C ALA A 34 -13.09 23.63 15.34
N GLU A 35 -13.07 23.77 14.01
CA GLU A 35 -14.16 23.39 13.13
C GLU A 35 -14.30 21.86 13.04
N ALA A 36 -13.18 21.15 12.85
CA ALA A 36 -13.16 19.68 12.86
C ALA A 36 -13.69 19.10 14.19
N LYS A 37 -13.33 19.73 15.31
CA LYS A 37 -13.79 19.36 16.66
C LYS A 37 -15.29 19.61 16.83
N GLN A 38 -15.80 20.75 16.35
CA GLN A 38 -17.23 21.06 16.39
C GLN A 38 -18.05 20.03 15.60
N LEU A 39 -17.63 19.74 14.37
CA LEU A 39 -18.28 18.74 13.51
C LEU A 39 -18.21 17.32 14.10
N GLY A 40 -17.07 16.96 14.70
CA GLY A 40 -16.90 15.68 15.38
C GLY A 40 -17.79 15.52 16.61
N HIS A 41 -17.91 16.56 17.44
CA HIS A 41 -18.83 16.56 18.58
C HIS A 41 -20.28 16.49 18.14
N GLU A 42 -20.65 17.17 17.08
CA GLU A 42 -22.00 17.14 16.54
C GLU A 42 -22.38 15.75 16.03
N TYR A 43 -21.46 15.08 15.32
CA TYR A 43 -21.63 13.68 14.94
C TYR A 43 -21.78 12.78 16.18
N ASP A 44 -20.86 12.91 17.15
CA ASP A 44 -20.85 12.08 18.37
C ASP A 44 -22.14 12.27 19.20
N ALA A 45 -22.73 13.46 19.21
CA ALA A 45 -24.00 13.75 19.88
C ALA A 45 -25.20 13.10 19.18
N GLN A 46 -25.16 12.97 17.86
CA GLN A 46 -26.24 12.38 17.06
C GLN A 46 -26.14 10.85 16.94
N HIS A 47 -24.92 10.29 16.89
CA HIS A 47 -24.68 8.89 16.53
C HIS A 47 -23.88 8.11 17.58
N GLY A 48 -23.38 8.78 18.63
CA GLY A 48 -22.46 8.19 19.59
C GLY A 48 -21.01 8.15 19.08
N LYS A 49 -20.09 7.74 19.96
CA LYS A 49 -18.66 7.65 19.61
C LYS A 49 -18.39 6.41 18.75
N PRO A 50 -17.54 6.51 17.72
CA PRO A 50 -17.12 5.35 16.95
C PRO A 50 -16.41 4.31 17.81
N THR A 51 -16.75 3.03 17.61
CA THR A 51 -16.18 1.90 18.37
C THR A 51 -14.71 1.66 18.05
N LYS A 52 -14.26 1.99 16.82
CA LYS A 52 -12.87 1.92 16.39
C LYS A 52 -12.36 3.33 16.09
N ILE A 53 -11.17 3.67 16.59
CA ILE A 53 -10.57 5.00 16.39
C ILE A 53 -9.32 4.89 15.51
N VAL A 54 -9.35 5.58 14.39
CA VAL A 54 -8.23 5.75 13.45
C VAL A 54 -7.36 6.91 13.94
N ARG A 55 -6.13 6.60 14.34
CA ARG A 55 -5.18 7.58 14.91
C ARG A 55 -4.07 8.00 13.96
N THR A 56 -3.89 7.28 12.85
CA THR A 56 -2.87 7.55 11.84
C THR A 56 -3.56 7.78 10.50
N LEU A 57 -3.15 8.81 9.76
CA LEU A 57 -3.54 8.93 8.35
C LEU A 57 -2.79 7.83 7.60
N ALA A 58 -3.52 6.94 6.92
CA ALA A 58 -2.91 6.15 5.87
C ALA A 58 -2.18 7.14 4.96
N ALA A 59 -0.86 7.01 4.86
CA ALA A 59 -0.05 7.97 4.13
C ALA A 59 -0.55 8.05 2.68
N ASP A 60 -1.29 9.11 2.37
CA ASP A 60 -1.46 9.58 1.00
C ASP A 60 -0.13 10.21 0.61
N SER A 61 0.76 9.37 0.09
CA SER A 61 1.93 9.81 -0.64
C SER A 61 1.82 9.28 -2.05
N SER A 62 1.53 10.18 -2.98
CA SER A 62 1.82 10.04 -4.41
C SER A 62 3.33 9.91 -4.71
N GLY A 63 4.13 9.42 -3.75
CA GLY A 63 5.50 9.01 -3.96
C GLY A 63 5.47 7.60 -4.53
N SER A 64 6.11 7.40 -5.68
CA SER A 64 6.29 6.10 -6.34
C SER A 64 7.12 5.08 -5.52
N GLY A 65 7.32 5.32 -4.21
CA GLY A 65 8.17 4.54 -3.33
C GLY A 65 7.38 3.88 -2.19
N PRO A 66 7.94 2.82 -1.59
CA PRO A 66 7.28 2.08 -0.53
C PRO A 66 7.11 2.93 0.74
N THR A 67 5.93 2.85 1.36
CA THR A 67 5.59 3.61 2.58
C THR A 67 6.30 3.04 3.79
N ARG A 68 7.01 3.87 4.56
CA ARG A 68 7.68 3.42 5.79
C ARG A 68 6.69 3.33 6.95
N ILE A 69 6.62 2.16 7.60
CA ILE A 69 5.80 1.92 8.78
C ILE A 69 6.63 1.28 9.90
N PRO A 70 6.41 1.60 11.18
CA PRO A 70 7.02 0.89 12.28
C PRO A 70 6.35 -0.48 12.49
N VAL A 71 7.08 -1.46 13.04
CA VAL A 71 6.55 -2.82 13.30
C VAL A 71 5.28 -2.82 14.14
N ARG A 72 5.14 -1.82 15.03
CA ARG A 72 3.95 -1.62 15.87
C ARG A 72 2.71 -1.29 15.04
N GLU A 73 2.86 -0.53 13.96
CA GLU A 73 1.75 -0.17 13.08
C GLU A 73 1.27 -1.39 12.30
N LEU A 74 2.19 -2.20 11.78
CA LEU A 74 1.88 -3.48 11.15
C LEU A 74 1.07 -4.39 12.07
N ARG A 75 1.45 -4.49 13.35
CA ARG A 75 0.70 -5.29 14.34
C ARG A 75 -0.71 -4.73 14.61
N ASN A 76 -0.86 -3.41 14.64
CA ASN A 76 -2.11 -2.77 15.03
C ASN A 76 -3.15 -2.71 13.90
N ASP A 77 -2.72 -2.69 12.63
CA ASP A 77 -3.62 -2.65 11.46
C ASP A 77 -3.15 -3.58 10.33
N SER A 78 -2.80 -4.82 10.66
CA SER A 78 -2.35 -5.81 9.67
C SER A 78 -3.38 -6.01 8.56
N ALA A 79 -4.67 -6.05 8.90
CA ALA A 79 -5.74 -6.23 7.92
C ALA A 79 -5.87 -5.03 6.95
N GLY A 80 -5.74 -3.80 7.44
CA GLY A 80 -5.75 -2.60 6.58
C GLY A 80 -4.56 -2.56 5.65
N ILE A 81 -3.36 -2.83 6.19
CA ILE A 81 -2.11 -2.85 5.44
C ILE A 81 -2.15 -3.95 4.37
N LEU A 82 -2.57 -5.18 4.71
CA LEU A 82 -2.65 -6.27 3.75
C LEU A 82 -3.64 -6.00 2.61
N ARG A 83 -4.79 -5.36 2.88
CA ARG A 83 -5.70 -4.90 1.80
C ARG A 83 -5.04 -3.88 0.87
N GLN A 84 -4.21 -3.00 1.42
CA GLN A 84 -3.48 -2.03 0.61
C GLN A 84 -2.37 -2.71 -0.22
N VAL A 85 -1.73 -3.73 0.35
CA VAL A 85 -0.75 -4.57 -0.35
C VAL A 85 -1.42 -5.33 -1.49
N GLU A 86 -2.58 -5.93 -1.26
CA GLU A 86 -3.39 -6.58 -2.30
C GLU A 86 -3.77 -5.61 -3.43
N ALA A 87 -4.03 -4.34 -3.08
CA ALA A 87 -4.27 -3.27 -4.05
C ALA A 87 -2.99 -2.73 -4.74
N GLY A 88 -1.84 -3.36 -4.54
CA GLY A 88 -0.58 -3.00 -5.22
C GLY A 88 0.39 -2.13 -4.42
N ARG A 89 0.07 -1.76 -3.16
CA ARG A 89 0.98 -0.92 -2.36
C ARG A 89 2.14 -1.73 -1.78
N SER A 90 3.26 -1.06 -1.58
CA SER A 90 4.44 -1.62 -0.92
C SER A 90 4.80 -0.81 0.33
N PHE A 91 5.34 -1.48 1.34
CA PHE A 91 5.70 -0.92 2.63
C PHE A 91 7.12 -1.33 3.02
N LEU A 92 7.85 -0.43 3.68
CA LEU A 92 9.09 -0.72 4.39
C LEU A 92 8.83 -0.74 5.89
N ILE A 93 9.08 -1.87 6.51
CA ILE A 93 8.88 -2.10 7.93
C ILE A 93 10.15 -1.67 8.67
N THR A 94 9.98 -0.86 9.71
CA THR A 94 11.07 -0.34 10.52
C THR A 94 11.01 -0.79 11.98
N VAL A 95 12.18 -0.95 12.59
CA VAL A 95 12.38 -1.15 14.04
C VAL A 95 13.37 -0.10 14.50
N ALA A 96 13.00 0.71 15.49
CA ALA A 96 13.81 1.84 15.98
C ALA A 96 14.35 2.75 14.85
N GLY A 97 13.53 2.97 13.81
CA GLY A 97 13.88 3.80 12.65
C GLY A 97 14.76 3.13 11.59
N ARG A 98 15.28 1.92 11.85
CA ARG A 98 16.01 1.11 10.86
C ARG A 98 15.04 0.26 10.04
N GLU A 99 15.18 0.28 8.72
CA GLU A 99 14.46 -0.60 7.80
C GLU A 99 14.93 -2.04 7.96
N ILE A 100 13.99 -2.97 8.17
CA ILE A 100 14.30 -4.40 8.45
C ILE A 100 13.61 -5.37 7.50
N ALA A 101 12.52 -4.95 6.86
CA ALA A 101 11.75 -5.80 5.96
C ALA A 101 10.96 -4.96 4.97
N ALA A 102 10.64 -5.56 3.82
CA ALA A 102 9.68 -5.02 2.86
C ALA A 102 8.44 -5.91 2.84
N LEU A 103 7.28 -5.29 2.69
CA LEU A 103 6.00 -5.97 2.46
C LEU A 103 5.40 -5.39 1.19
N GLY A 104 5.27 -6.21 0.16
CA GLY A 104 4.71 -5.82 -1.12
C GLY A 104 3.76 -6.88 -1.65
N PRO A 105 3.06 -6.60 -2.75
CA PRO A 105 2.21 -7.57 -3.41
C PRO A 105 3.09 -8.77 -3.80
N LEU A 106 2.54 -9.97 -3.74
CA LEU A 106 3.21 -11.11 -4.35
C LEU A 106 3.39 -10.79 -5.83
N ALA A 107 4.63 -10.86 -6.32
CA ALA A 107 4.89 -10.72 -7.73
C ALA A 107 4.05 -11.78 -8.46
N SER A 108 3.18 -11.34 -9.37
CA SER A 108 2.54 -12.26 -10.31
C SER A 108 3.65 -13.06 -10.96
N ARG A 109 3.51 -14.40 -10.96
CA ARG A 109 4.48 -15.27 -11.64
C ARG A 109 4.53 -14.82 -13.09
N SER A 110 5.58 -14.10 -13.47
CA SER A 110 5.66 -13.55 -14.81
C SER A 110 5.86 -14.73 -15.75
N THR A 111 4.87 -15.00 -16.60
CA THR A 111 5.02 -16.02 -17.65
C THR A 111 6.12 -15.62 -18.64
N PHE A 112 6.43 -14.33 -18.73
CA PHE A 112 7.46 -13.77 -19.59
C PHE A 112 8.58 -13.11 -18.80
N VAL A 113 9.82 -13.52 -19.08
CA VAL A 113 11.02 -12.92 -18.49
C VAL A 113 11.76 -12.18 -19.61
N PRO A 114 12.18 -10.92 -19.42
CA PRO A 114 13.00 -10.21 -20.39
C PRO A 114 14.30 -10.97 -20.69
N ARG A 115 14.73 -10.97 -21.94
CA ARG A 115 15.95 -11.64 -22.40
C ARG A 115 17.18 -11.28 -21.55
N SER A 116 17.33 -10.02 -21.17
CA SER A 116 18.45 -9.54 -20.36
C SER A 116 18.55 -10.19 -18.97
N VAL A 117 17.41 -10.53 -18.36
CA VAL A 117 17.40 -11.22 -17.07
C VAL A 117 17.88 -12.66 -17.24
N VAL A 118 17.45 -13.33 -18.32
CA VAL A 118 17.91 -14.69 -18.66
C VAL A 118 19.41 -14.69 -18.96
N GLU A 119 19.89 -13.73 -19.75
CA GLU A 119 21.31 -13.57 -20.06
C GLU A 119 22.15 -13.31 -18.80
N GLY A 120 21.65 -12.51 -17.84
CA GLY A 120 22.32 -12.30 -16.55
C GLY A 120 22.43 -13.58 -15.74
N ILE A 121 21.36 -14.36 -15.64
CA ILE A 121 21.35 -15.64 -14.91
C ILE A 121 22.31 -16.64 -15.55
N ILE A 122 22.30 -16.76 -16.88
CA ILE A 122 23.21 -17.65 -17.63
C ILE A 122 24.67 -17.23 -17.44
N GLY A 123 24.95 -15.92 -17.48
CA GLY A 123 26.30 -15.39 -17.33
C GLY A 123 26.90 -15.60 -15.94
N GLU A 124 26.08 -15.67 -14.89
CA GLU A 124 26.51 -15.93 -13.51
C GLU A 124 26.53 -17.43 -13.14
N ALA A 125 25.89 -18.28 -13.94
CA ALA A 125 25.76 -19.70 -13.66
C ALA A 125 27.06 -20.46 -13.98
N ALA A 126 27.41 -21.42 -13.12
CA ALA A 126 28.49 -22.38 -13.36
C ALA A 126 28.03 -23.49 -14.33
N LEU A 127 27.73 -23.10 -15.56
CA LEU A 127 27.31 -24.02 -16.63
C LEU A 127 28.50 -24.85 -17.11
N ASP A 128 28.24 -26.10 -17.46
CA ASP A 128 29.26 -26.93 -18.09
C ASP A 128 29.38 -26.61 -19.59
N ASP A 129 30.46 -27.06 -20.20
CA ASP A 129 30.78 -26.78 -21.60
C ASP A 129 29.75 -27.41 -22.59
N ARG A 130 28.86 -28.29 -22.10
CA ARG A 130 27.86 -28.99 -22.93
C ARG A 130 26.47 -28.33 -22.88
N PHE A 131 26.24 -27.41 -21.97
CA PHE A 131 24.97 -26.74 -21.80
C PHE A 131 24.40 -26.13 -23.10
N GLY A 132 25.27 -25.55 -23.94
CA GLY A 132 24.85 -24.99 -25.23
C GLY A 132 24.28 -26.05 -26.18
N ASP A 133 24.94 -27.21 -26.26
CA ASP A 133 24.50 -28.33 -27.10
C ASP A 133 23.18 -28.92 -26.59
N ASP A 134 23.03 -29.03 -25.26
CA ASP A 134 21.80 -29.51 -24.63
C ASP A 134 20.60 -28.57 -24.90
N VAL A 135 20.83 -27.25 -24.87
CA VAL A 135 19.80 -26.24 -25.19
C VAL A 135 19.42 -26.27 -26.66
N GLU A 136 20.40 -26.35 -27.56
CA GLU A 136 20.14 -26.45 -29.00
C GLU A 136 19.34 -27.72 -29.33
N ALA A 137 19.71 -28.85 -28.71
CA ALA A 137 18.98 -30.11 -28.88
C ALA A 137 17.53 -30.02 -28.37
N ALA A 138 17.28 -29.31 -27.26
CA ALA A 138 15.94 -29.12 -26.70
C ALA A 138 15.06 -28.14 -27.50
N LEU A 139 15.67 -27.16 -28.18
CA LEU A 139 14.97 -26.16 -29.01
C LEU A 139 14.70 -26.63 -30.45
N GLY A 140 15.25 -27.79 -30.84
CA GLY A 140 15.03 -28.40 -32.16
C GLY A 140 13.57 -28.79 -32.46
N ASP A 141 12.75 -28.98 -31.42
CA ASP A 141 11.30 -29.12 -31.52
C ASP A 141 10.68 -27.70 -31.58
N ARG A 142 10.48 -27.20 -32.80
CA ARG A 142 10.02 -25.83 -33.00
C ARG A 142 8.64 -25.58 -32.37
N VAL A 143 8.50 -24.41 -31.75
CA VAL A 143 7.25 -23.82 -31.25
C VAL A 143 6.28 -23.44 -32.39
N ASP A 144 6.65 -23.67 -33.66
CA ASP A 144 5.90 -23.32 -34.86
C ASP A 144 4.62 -24.17 -35.09
N GLU A 145 4.30 -25.14 -34.22
CA GLU A 145 3.10 -26.00 -34.29
C GLU A 145 2.07 -25.74 -33.17
N LEU A 146 1.84 -24.48 -32.78
CA LEU A 146 0.76 -24.08 -31.85
C LEU A 146 -0.23 -23.09 -32.47
#